data_AF-A0A5H2YJ69-F1
#
_entry.id   AF-A0A5H2YJ69-F1
#
_cell.length_a   1.000
_cell.length_b   1.000
_cell.length_c   1.000
_cell.angle_alpha   90.00
_cell.angle_beta   90.00
_cell.angle_gamma   90.00
#
_symmetry.space_group_name_H-M   'P 1'
#
loop_
_entity.id
_entity.type
_entity.pdbx_description
1 polymer ?
#
loop_
_entity_poly.entity_id
_entity_poly.type
_entity_poly.pdbx_seq_one_letter_code
_entity_poly.pdbx_strand_id
1 'polypeptide(L)'
;MTCTLNVQAQATLAPDVCRGFVSEAEQLVRSGANQKGDPSYNRLQRLEERLRQFCPNSDFLKEPQKKPTASVKNDNKPVLQVATTRLKQIVEPYQNADKHSAWLQFYQASERCAKTQKTTQEHVYCSEEIAQQKRLFELQWQQPSPGAELTSNEKVADSEQTEPTKQLKVSPNANKPSNQTTPLANPQMQGYTPTQQQTSPWLYVGRYVWLILLIASILVVAVTVWPYTRRVLYHQASRLLLSYVLAKALPKSAYTLTGKVYFFADGKMHQIDELVVSKFGIFVVQYQRQAGAIWEDAHSDLWTQSIDDERYYFDNPMTELSQKIKWVKGLLDVEHHVDGCVVFPNDVHFRTEMPEQVCLYKGAPNYIKQFNTEQFTSLQLDMFKEQIKLHRKDMSLAQRIGQLVTQGP
;
A
#
# COMPACT_ATOMS: atom_id res chain seq x y z
N MET A 1 -17.26 18.45 4.03
CA MET A 1 -18.19 17.36 3.67
C MET A 1 -18.42 16.55 4.93
N THR A 2 -19.60 16.69 5.49
CA THR A 2 -20.12 15.87 6.59
C THR A 2 -20.58 14.52 6.05
N CYS A 3 -20.52 13.46 6.86
CA CYS A 3 -21.30 12.25 6.59
C CYS A 3 -22.77 12.58 6.88
N THR A 4 -23.43 13.15 5.88
CA THR A 4 -24.84 13.52 5.88
C THR A 4 -25.43 13.00 4.58
N LEU A 5 -26.48 12.19 4.69
CA LEU A 5 -27.31 11.72 3.59
C LEU A 5 -27.59 12.86 2.61
N ASN A 6 -26.87 12.85 1.49
CA ASN A 6 -27.08 13.80 0.42
C ASN A 6 -28.15 13.19 -0.49
N VAL A 7 -29.42 13.42 -0.16
CA VAL A 7 -30.54 13.03 -1.02
C VAL A 7 -30.41 13.84 -2.31
N GLN A 8 -29.75 13.26 -3.31
CA GLN A 8 -29.51 13.93 -4.58
C GLN A 8 -30.84 14.17 -5.29
N ALA A 9 -30.99 15.37 -5.86
CA ALA A 9 -31.92 15.56 -6.96
C ALA A 9 -31.43 14.69 -8.13
N GLN A 10 -32.11 13.57 -8.38
CA GLN A 10 -31.73 12.59 -9.40
C GLN A 10 -31.76 13.25 -10.78
N ALA A 11 -30.59 13.36 -11.42
CA ALA A 11 -30.50 13.74 -12.82
C ALA A 11 -31.06 12.61 -13.68
N THR A 12 -32.25 12.74 -14.25
CA THR A 12 -32.86 11.68 -15.07
C THR A 12 -32.20 11.61 -16.45
N LEU A 13 -31.85 10.40 -16.90
CA LEU A 13 -31.38 10.17 -18.27
C LEU A 13 -32.52 10.19 -19.29
N ALA A 14 -32.17 10.38 -20.57
CA ALA A 14 -33.15 10.39 -21.65
C ALA A 14 -33.79 8.99 -21.87
N PRO A 15 -35.09 8.91 -22.26
CA PRO A 15 -35.83 7.62 -22.30
C PRO A 15 -35.31 6.61 -23.33
N ASP A 16 -34.64 7.06 -24.38
CA ASP A 16 -33.94 6.24 -25.36
C ASP A 16 -32.68 5.58 -24.77
N VAL A 17 -31.87 6.34 -24.02
CA VAL A 17 -30.68 5.83 -23.30
C VAL A 17 -31.10 4.78 -22.27
N CYS A 18 -32.16 5.04 -21.51
CA CYS A 18 -32.72 4.07 -20.55
C CYS A 18 -33.19 2.77 -21.23
N ARG A 19 -33.81 2.83 -22.42
CA ARG A 19 -34.20 1.62 -23.18
C ARG A 19 -32.98 0.82 -23.64
N GLY A 20 -31.91 1.48 -24.06
CA GLY A 20 -30.63 0.83 -24.37
C GLY A 20 -30.11 0.01 -23.19
N PHE A 21 -30.02 0.63 -22.01
CA PHE A 21 -29.57 -0.04 -20.79
C PHE A 21 -30.47 -1.21 -20.35
N VAL A 22 -31.81 -1.09 -20.49
CA VAL A 22 -32.72 -2.22 -20.24
C VAL A 22 -32.45 -3.39 -21.19
N SER A 23 -32.29 -3.13 -22.49
CA SER A 23 -32.05 -4.18 -23.49
C SER A 23 -30.71 -4.91 -23.28
N GLU A 24 -29.67 -4.18 -22.87
CA GLU A 24 -28.37 -4.76 -22.50
C GLU A 24 -28.48 -5.58 -21.21
N ALA A 25 -29.21 -5.12 -20.19
CA ALA A 25 -29.40 -5.84 -18.93
C ALA A 25 -30.15 -7.16 -19.16
N GLU A 26 -31.22 -7.16 -19.95
CA GLU A 26 -31.92 -8.38 -20.37
C GLU A 26 -30.99 -9.34 -21.13
N GLN A 27 -30.17 -8.85 -22.06
CA GLN A 27 -29.24 -9.69 -22.81
C GLN A 27 -28.21 -10.35 -21.89
N LEU A 28 -27.66 -9.61 -20.91
CA LEU A 28 -26.72 -10.12 -19.92
C LEU A 28 -27.36 -11.15 -18.97
N VAL A 29 -28.60 -10.92 -18.52
CA VAL A 29 -29.35 -11.93 -17.74
C VAL A 29 -29.58 -13.19 -18.57
N ARG A 30 -29.99 -13.06 -19.84
CA ARG A 30 -30.19 -14.19 -20.77
C ARG A 30 -28.88 -14.96 -21.05
N SER A 31 -27.72 -14.31 -21.00
CA SER A 31 -26.42 -14.97 -21.16
C SER A 31 -25.85 -15.58 -19.86
N GLY A 32 -26.58 -15.53 -18.74
CA GLY A 32 -26.16 -16.14 -17.47
C GLY A 32 -25.36 -15.22 -16.53
N ALA A 33 -25.24 -13.92 -16.84
CA ALA A 33 -24.49 -12.95 -16.03
C ALA A 33 -25.11 -12.66 -14.65
N ASN A 34 -26.16 -13.37 -14.24
CA ASN A 34 -26.75 -13.29 -12.91
C ASN A 34 -26.03 -14.16 -11.86
N GLN A 35 -25.04 -14.97 -12.26
CA GLN A 35 -24.26 -15.82 -11.34
C GLN A 35 -22.93 -15.16 -10.95
N LYS A 36 -22.65 -15.08 -9.64
CA LYS A 36 -21.40 -14.53 -9.13
C LYS A 36 -20.22 -15.42 -9.55
N GLY A 37 -19.40 -14.91 -10.46
CA GLY A 37 -18.28 -15.64 -11.09
C GLY A 37 -18.31 -15.60 -12.63
N ASP A 38 -19.43 -15.22 -13.24
CA ASP A 38 -19.48 -14.91 -14.68
C ASP A 38 -18.68 -13.62 -14.98
N PRO A 39 -17.87 -13.55 -16.06
CA PRO A 39 -17.08 -12.37 -16.41
C PRO A 39 -17.93 -11.10 -16.64
N SER A 40 -19.23 -11.25 -16.93
CA SER A 40 -20.18 -10.17 -17.15
C SER A 40 -21.01 -9.83 -15.92
N TYR A 41 -20.87 -10.56 -14.80
CA TYR A 41 -21.63 -10.32 -13.56
C TYR A 41 -21.50 -8.87 -13.08
N ASN A 42 -20.27 -8.37 -12.97
CA ASN A 42 -20.02 -6.99 -12.53
C ASN A 42 -20.57 -5.96 -13.55
N ARG A 43 -20.62 -6.31 -14.85
CA ARG A 43 -21.23 -5.45 -15.88
C ARG A 43 -22.74 -5.35 -15.71
N LEU A 44 -23.42 -6.47 -15.46
CA LEU A 44 -24.85 -6.49 -15.17
C LEU A 44 -25.16 -5.67 -13.91
N GLN A 45 -24.42 -5.88 -12.81
CA GLN A 45 -24.68 -5.17 -11.55
C GLN A 45 -24.54 -3.64 -11.68
N ARG A 46 -23.48 -3.12 -12.32
CA ARG A 46 -23.34 -1.68 -12.61
C ARG A 46 -24.49 -1.14 -13.48
N LEU A 47 -25.03 -1.95 -14.37
CA LEU A 47 -26.12 -1.57 -15.25
C LEU A 47 -27.45 -1.50 -14.50
N GLU A 48 -27.70 -2.45 -13.58
CA GLU A 48 -28.84 -2.43 -12.65
C GLU A 48 -28.80 -1.21 -11.72
N GLU A 49 -27.63 -0.87 -11.17
CA GLU A 49 -27.43 0.31 -10.32
C GLU A 49 -27.74 1.61 -11.09
N ARG A 50 -27.21 1.75 -12.31
CA ARG A 50 -27.53 2.89 -13.19
C ARG A 50 -29.01 2.97 -13.53
N LEU A 51 -29.66 1.84 -13.81
CA LEU A 51 -31.10 1.81 -14.06
C LEU A 51 -31.88 2.29 -12.83
N ARG A 52 -31.47 1.91 -11.61
CA ARG A 52 -32.09 2.38 -10.36
C ARG A 52 -31.87 3.88 -10.12
N GLN A 53 -30.66 4.39 -10.37
CA GLN A 53 -30.29 5.77 -10.06
C GLN A 53 -30.83 6.79 -11.10
N PHE A 54 -30.83 6.42 -12.39
CA PHE A 54 -31.08 7.34 -13.49
C PHE A 54 -32.36 7.06 -14.30
N CYS A 55 -32.95 5.87 -14.16
CA CYS A 55 -34.10 5.40 -14.95
C CYS A 55 -35.23 4.84 -14.06
N PRO A 56 -35.81 5.63 -13.13
CA PRO A 56 -36.73 5.15 -12.08
C PRO A 56 -38.02 4.48 -12.59
N ASN A 57 -38.42 4.75 -13.84
CA ASN A 57 -39.61 4.16 -14.46
C ASN A 57 -39.33 2.88 -15.27
N SER A 58 -38.09 2.38 -15.29
CA SER A 58 -37.69 1.23 -16.12
C SER A 58 -38.39 -0.07 -15.70
N ASP A 59 -38.91 -0.83 -16.68
CA ASP A 59 -39.70 -2.04 -16.42
C ASP A 59 -38.85 -3.21 -15.90
N PHE A 60 -37.56 -3.24 -16.23
CA PHE A 60 -36.58 -4.22 -15.75
C PHE A 60 -36.53 -4.33 -14.21
N LEU A 61 -36.76 -3.22 -13.49
CA LEU A 61 -36.73 -3.17 -12.03
C LEU A 61 -38.06 -3.60 -11.37
N LYS A 62 -39.12 -3.79 -12.16
CA LYS A 62 -40.47 -4.10 -11.66
C LYS A 62 -40.76 -5.60 -11.61
N GLU A 63 -40.04 -6.41 -12.40
CA GLU A 63 -40.14 -7.86 -12.31
C GLU A 63 -39.25 -8.42 -11.18
N PRO A 64 -39.80 -9.16 -10.20
CA PRO A 64 -38.97 -9.98 -9.33
C PRO A 64 -38.32 -11.07 -10.19
N GLN A 65 -37.00 -10.98 -10.37
CA GLN A 65 -36.16 -11.91 -11.13
C GLN A 65 -36.52 -13.38 -10.77
N LYS A 66 -37.38 -13.99 -11.59
CA LYS A 66 -37.83 -15.37 -11.37
C LYS A 66 -36.62 -16.28 -11.59
N LYS A 67 -36.12 -16.89 -10.50
CA LYS A 67 -35.26 -18.08 -10.61
C LYS A 67 -35.93 -19.06 -11.58
N PRO A 68 -35.31 -19.42 -12.72
CA PRO A 68 -35.88 -20.44 -13.58
C PRO A 68 -35.85 -21.77 -12.83
N THR A 69 -37.00 -22.22 -12.37
CA THR A 69 -37.19 -23.57 -11.84
C THR A 69 -37.21 -24.54 -13.02
N ALA A 70 -36.02 -24.98 -13.43
CA ALA A 70 -35.84 -26.03 -14.41
C ALA A 70 -34.98 -27.14 -13.82
N SER A 71 -35.64 -28.21 -13.38
CA SER A 71 -34.99 -29.51 -13.23
C SER A 71 -34.48 -29.98 -14.60
N VAL A 72 -33.19 -30.30 -14.73
CA VAL A 72 -32.68 -31.45 -15.51
C VAL A 72 -31.15 -31.55 -15.34
N LYS A 73 -30.73 -32.76 -14.93
CA LYS A 73 -29.43 -33.44 -15.10
C LYS A 73 -28.11 -32.65 -14.93
N ASN A 74 -27.35 -33.13 -13.95
CA ASN A 74 -25.88 -33.07 -13.96
C ASN A 74 -25.34 -33.70 -15.25
N ASP A 75 -24.80 -32.89 -16.15
CA ASP A 75 -23.92 -33.35 -17.23
C ASP A 75 -22.67 -32.47 -17.27
N ASN A 76 -21.59 -32.99 -16.70
CA ASN A 76 -20.27 -32.35 -16.70
C ASN A 76 -19.64 -32.40 -18.10
N LYS A 77 -19.40 -31.25 -18.74
CA LYS A 77 -18.16 -30.88 -19.48
C LYS A 77 -18.36 -29.63 -20.37
N PRO A 78 -17.28 -28.94 -20.83
CA PRO A 78 -15.87 -29.11 -20.47
C PRO A 78 -15.15 -27.81 -20.06
N VAL A 79 -14.54 -27.78 -18.86
CA VAL A 79 -13.47 -26.80 -18.49
C VAL A 79 -12.11 -27.14 -19.16
N LEU A 80 -12.10 -28.09 -20.12
CA LEU A 80 -10.89 -28.75 -20.62
C LEU A 80 -9.91 -27.83 -21.35
N GLN A 81 -10.35 -26.73 -21.96
CA GLN A 81 -9.45 -25.83 -22.70
C GLN A 81 -8.65 -24.88 -21.79
N VAL A 82 -9.18 -24.51 -20.62
CA VAL A 82 -8.43 -23.70 -19.63
C VAL A 82 -7.52 -24.61 -18.80
N ALA A 83 -7.96 -25.82 -18.47
CA ALA A 83 -7.19 -26.79 -17.70
C ALA A 83 -5.96 -27.33 -18.46
N THR A 84 -6.07 -27.62 -19.76
CA THR A 84 -4.93 -28.10 -20.57
C THR A 84 -3.85 -27.04 -20.76
N THR A 85 -4.25 -25.76 -20.91
CA THR A 85 -3.30 -24.65 -20.99
C THR A 85 -2.58 -24.44 -19.64
N ARG A 86 -3.30 -24.55 -18.51
CA ARG A 86 -2.67 -24.51 -17.18
C ARG A 86 -1.77 -25.71 -16.87
N LEU A 87 -2.06 -26.91 -17.38
CA LEU A 87 -1.17 -28.07 -17.20
C LEU A 87 0.22 -27.87 -17.85
N LYS A 88 0.33 -27.06 -18.91
CA LYS A 88 1.63 -26.61 -19.44
C LYS A 88 2.31 -25.53 -18.59
N GLN A 89 1.59 -24.84 -17.69
CA GLN A 89 2.14 -23.87 -16.74
C GLN A 89 2.44 -24.47 -15.35
N ILE A 90 2.05 -25.72 -15.07
CA ILE A 90 2.28 -26.37 -13.77
C ILE A 90 3.78 -26.65 -13.52
N VAL A 91 4.59 -26.70 -14.58
CA VAL A 91 6.04 -26.50 -14.48
C VAL A 91 6.31 -24.99 -14.54
N GLU A 92 6.31 -24.33 -13.39
CA GLU A 92 6.81 -22.96 -13.29
C GLU A 92 8.28 -22.94 -13.75
N PRO A 93 8.68 -22.04 -14.67
CA PRO A 93 10.07 -21.95 -15.08
C PRO A 93 10.89 -21.36 -13.93
N TYR A 94 11.71 -22.19 -13.27
CA TYR A 94 12.85 -21.68 -12.53
C TYR A 94 13.65 -20.77 -13.48
N GLN A 95 13.92 -19.53 -13.05
CA GLN A 95 14.57 -18.52 -13.91
C GLN A 95 15.99 -18.94 -14.36
N ASN A 96 16.62 -19.86 -13.62
CA ASN A 96 17.87 -20.51 -14.00
C ASN A 96 17.56 -21.78 -14.83
N ALA A 97 18.11 -21.84 -16.05
CA ALA A 97 17.90 -22.91 -17.01
C ALA A 97 18.40 -24.29 -16.54
N ASP A 98 19.52 -24.33 -15.79
CA ASP A 98 20.11 -25.56 -15.25
C ASP A 98 19.28 -26.11 -14.09
N LYS A 99 18.78 -25.22 -13.23
CA LYS A 99 17.83 -25.62 -12.17
C LYS A 99 16.50 -26.10 -12.77
N HIS A 100 16.06 -25.51 -13.88
CA HIS A 100 14.85 -25.94 -14.60
C HIS A 100 15.03 -27.31 -15.27
N SER A 101 16.16 -27.57 -15.93
CA SER A 101 16.44 -28.88 -16.56
C SER A 101 16.61 -29.98 -15.51
N ALA A 102 17.28 -29.70 -14.39
CA ALA A 102 17.38 -30.62 -13.26
C ALA A 102 16.02 -30.91 -12.61
N TRP A 103 15.13 -29.90 -12.49
CA TRP A 103 13.76 -30.11 -12.02
C TRP A 103 12.95 -31.01 -12.96
N LEU A 104 13.08 -30.84 -14.28
CA LEU A 104 12.42 -31.71 -15.26
C LEU A 104 12.92 -33.17 -15.21
N GLN A 105 14.14 -33.41 -14.73
CA GLN A 105 14.69 -34.75 -14.51
C GLN A 105 14.27 -35.34 -13.14
N PHE A 106 14.11 -34.50 -12.12
CA PHE A 106 13.68 -34.91 -10.78
C PHE A 106 12.17 -35.17 -10.68
N TYR A 107 11.35 -34.35 -11.35
CA TYR A 107 9.91 -34.41 -11.24
C TYR A 107 9.32 -35.64 -11.96
N GLN A 108 8.76 -36.57 -11.19
CA GLN A 108 8.03 -37.72 -11.71
C GLN A 108 6.58 -37.67 -11.22
N ALA A 109 5.66 -37.39 -12.13
CA ALA A 109 4.23 -37.40 -11.84
C ALA A 109 3.73 -38.82 -11.55
N SER A 110 2.98 -39.02 -10.45
CA SER A 110 2.30 -40.28 -10.20
C SER A 110 1.30 -40.65 -11.32
N GLU A 111 0.99 -41.93 -11.49
CA GLU A 111 -0.02 -42.40 -12.46
C GLU A 111 -1.38 -41.71 -12.27
N ARG A 112 -1.73 -41.36 -11.02
CA ARG A 112 -2.92 -40.59 -10.68
C ARG A 112 -2.84 -39.17 -11.25
N CYS A 113 -1.67 -38.54 -11.15
CA CYS A 113 -1.41 -37.20 -11.67
C CYS A 113 -1.13 -37.15 -13.19
N ALA A 114 -0.82 -38.28 -13.84
CA ALA A 114 -0.72 -38.39 -15.30
C ALA A 114 -2.09 -38.38 -16.04
N LYS A 115 -3.22 -38.73 -15.39
CA LYS A 115 -4.54 -38.80 -16.04
C LYS A 115 -5.06 -37.47 -16.59
N THR A 116 -5.58 -37.45 -17.82
CA THR A 116 -6.05 -36.23 -18.53
C THR A 116 -7.40 -35.67 -18.06
N GLN A 117 -8.19 -36.45 -17.32
CA GLN A 117 -9.43 -36.00 -16.68
C GLN A 117 -9.31 -36.32 -15.18
N LYS A 118 -9.42 -35.29 -14.34
CA LYS A 118 -9.33 -35.39 -12.87
C LYS A 118 -10.56 -34.78 -12.22
N THR A 119 -10.93 -35.31 -11.07
CA THR A 119 -11.89 -34.66 -10.17
C THR A 119 -11.25 -33.46 -9.44
N THR A 120 -12.06 -32.58 -8.86
CA THR A 120 -11.56 -31.42 -8.09
C THR A 120 -10.67 -31.84 -6.92
N GLN A 121 -10.99 -32.94 -6.25
CA GLN A 121 -10.17 -33.48 -5.16
C GLN A 121 -8.83 -34.03 -5.64
N GLU A 122 -8.79 -34.63 -6.83
CA GLU A 122 -7.53 -35.09 -7.45
C GLU A 122 -6.68 -33.94 -7.98
N HIS A 123 -7.29 -32.81 -8.38
CA HIS A 123 -6.55 -31.60 -8.70
C HIS A 123 -5.84 -31.02 -7.46
N VAL A 124 -6.52 -30.95 -6.31
CA VAL A 124 -5.90 -30.52 -5.04
C VAL A 124 -4.77 -31.48 -4.67
N TYR A 125 -5.05 -32.79 -4.64
CA TYR A 125 -4.05 -33.82 -4.33
C TYR A 125 -2.79 -33.72 -5.22
N CYS A 126 -2.96 -33.56 -6.54
CA CYS A 126 -1.80 -33.41 -7.44
C CYS A 126 -1.04 -32.10 -7.22
N SER A 127 -1.71 -31.00 -6.85
CA SER A 127 -1.01 -29.76 -6.50
C SER A 127 -0.19 -29.89 -5.21
N GLU A 128 -0.69 -30.67 -4.24
CA GLU A 128 0.04 -30.99 -3.01
C GLU A 128 1.22 -31.94 -3.26
N GLU A 129 1.05 -32.97 -4.09
CA GLU A 129 2.12 -33.90 -4.50
C GLU A 129 3.28 -33.14 -5.18
N ILE A 130 2.97 -32.23 -6.11
CA ILE A 130 3.96 -31.37 -6.77
C ILE A 130 4.66 -30.45 -5.77
N ALA A 131 3.92 -29.83 -4.83
CA ALA A 131 4.50 -28.97 -3.81
C ALA A 131 5.43 -29.74 -2.84
N GLN A 132 5.13 -31.01 -2.54
CA GLN A 132 5.99 -31.89 -1.74
C GLN A 132 7.28 -32.24 -2.51
N GLN A 133 7.18 -32.67 -3.76
CA GLN A 133 8.35 -32.96 -4.60
C GLN A 133 9.23 -31.70 -4.80
N LYS A 134 8.62 -30.50 -4.96
CA LYS A 134 9.36 -29.23 -5.10
C LYS A 134 10.23 -28.94 -3.87
N ARG A 135 9.71 -29.17 -2.65
CA ARG A 135 10.50 -29.03 -1.41
C ARG A 135 11.66 -30.02 -1.32
N LEU A 136 11.46 -31.28 -1.72
CA LEU A 136 12.53 -32.29 -1.73
C LEU A 136 13.65 -31.93 -2.72
N PHE A 137 13.28 -31.46 -3.91
CA PHE A 137 14.23 -30.97 -4.90
C PHE A 137 15.03 -29.76 -4.38
N GLU A 138 14.37 -28.78 -3.75
CA GLU A 138 15.04 -27.60 -3.20
C GLU A 138 16.03 -27.95 -2.08
N LEU A 139 15.71 -28.94 -1.23
CA LEU A 139 16.63 -29.46 -0.20
C LEU A 139 17.85 -30.18 -0.78
N GLN A 140 17.70 -30.92 -1.89
CA GLN A 140 18.82 -31.55 -2.58
C GLN A 140 19.66 -30.55 -3.37
N TRP A 141 19.03 -29.58 -4.03
CA TRP A 141 19.71 -28.55 -4.83
C TRP A 141 20.55 -27.57 -4.00
N GLN A 142 20.29 -27.47 -2.69
CA GLN A 142 21.10 -26.69 -1.75
C GLN A 142 22.36 -27.42 -1.25
N GLN A 143 22.57 -28.69 -1.62
CA GLN A 143 23.79 -29.42 -1.26
C GLN A 143 24.90 -29.20 -2.29
N PRO A 144 26.14 -28.86 -1.88
CA PRO A 144 27.28 -28.90 -2.79
C PRO A 144 27.60 -30.35 -3.16
N SER A 145 27.60 -30.65 -4.47
CA SER A 145 27.82 -32.00 -5.00
C SER A 145 29.18 -32.58 -4.58
N PRO A 146 29.25 -33.74 -3.90
CA PRO A 146 30.50 -34.45 -3.71
C PRO A 146 30.85 -35.24 -4.98
N GLY A 147 31.91 -34.82 -5.68
CA GLY A 147 32.52 -35.60 -6.76
C GLY A 147 32.10 -35.21 -8.18
N ALA A 148 32.83 -34.24 -8.74
CA ALA A 148 33.00 -34.10 -10.19
C ALA A 148 34.49 -33.80 -10.45
N GLU A 149 35.30 -34.86 -10.37
CA GLU A 149 36.73 -34.78 -10.68
C GLU A 149 36.94 -34.82 -12.21
N LEU A 150 37.87 -33.99 -12.69
CA LEU A 150 38.60 -34.14 -13.97
C LEU A 150 37.77 -34.26 -15.27
N THR A 151 37.71 -33.15 -16.01
CA THR A 151 38.18 -33.16 -17.42
C THR A 151 38.64 -31.76 -17.87
N SER A 152 39.92 -31.70 -18.26
CA SER A 152 40.54 -30.79 -19.24
C SER A 152 39.75 -29.58 -19.78
N ASN A 153 40.35 -28.39 -19.74
CA ASN A 153 41.01 -27.87 -20.96
C ASN A 153 41.93 -26.66 -20.78
N GLU A 154 42.77 -26.48 -21.81
CA GLU A 154 43.87 -25.55 -22.01
C GLU A 154 43.63 -24.03 -21.85
N LYS A 155 44.77 -23.37 -21.56
CA LYS A 155 45.28 -22.10 -22.11
C LYS A 155 44.76 -20.72 -21.63
N VAL A 156 45.66 -20.09 -20.87
CA VAL A 156 46.35 -18.82 -21.19
C VAL A 156 45.50 -17.58 -21.50
N ALA A 157 45.53 -16.63 -20.55
CA ALA A 157 45.94 -15.25 -20.84
C ALA A 157 46.52 -14.60 -19.56
N ASP A 158 47.68 -13.96 -19.70
CA ASP A 158 48.35 -13.20 -18.62
C ASP A 158 47.54 -11.99 -18.17
N SER A 159 47.49 -11.73 -16.86
CA SER A 159 48.27 -10.63 -16.27
C SER A 159 47.91 -10.47 -14.79
N GLU A 160 48.88 -10.76 -13.91
CA GLU A 160 48.71 -10.76 -12.46
C GLU A 160 49.09 -9.40 -11.85
N GLN A 161 48.25 -8.98 -10.89
CA GLN A 161 48.52 -8.24 -9.64
C GLN A 161 49.93 -7.60 -9.48
N THR A 162 50.05 -6.42 -8.85
CA THR A 162 50.15 -6.44 -7.37
C THR A 162 49.77 -5.14 -6.69
N GLU A 163 49.44 -5.30 -5.40
CA GLU A 163 48.82 -4.31 -4.52
C GLU A 163 49.89 -3.67 -3.57
N PRO A 164 49.58 -3.18 -2.35
CA PRO A 164 49.80 -1.78 -1.95
C PRO A 164 51.04 -1.57 -1.05
N THR A 165 51.22 -0.35 -0.50
CA THR A 165 51.32 -0.12 0.98
C THR A 165 51.59 1.36 1.39
N LYS A 166 50.67 1.90 2.21
CA LYS A 166 50.77 2.85 3.35
C LYS A 166 51.85 3.96 3.49
N GLN A 167 51.33 5.14 3.88
CA GLN A 167 51.62 5.96 5.09
C GLN A 167 52.40 7.31 5.06
N LEU A 168 51.67 8.32 5.56
CA LEU A 168 52.00 9.50 6.41
C LEU A 168 53.35 10.27 6.34
N LYS A 169 53.19 11.60 6.12
CA LYS A 169 53.80 12.77 6.81
C LYS A 169 55.31 12.78 7.14
N VAL A 170 56.00 13.85 6.71
CA VAL A 170 56.63 14.93 7.55
C VAL A 170 57.38 15.94 6.65
N SER A 171 57.54 17.18 7.12
CA SER A 171 58.37 18.28 6.55
C SER A 171 59.34 18.73 7.66
N PRO A 172 60.61 19.18 7.42
CA PRO A 172 60.88 20.54 6.89
C PRO A 172 62.23 20.75 6.14
N ASN A 173 62.51 22.01 5.70
CA ASN A 173 63.79 22.77 5.59
C ASN A 173 65.14 22.08 5.21
N ALA A 174 66.13 22.70 4.57
CA ALA A 174 66.37 24.02 3.93
C ALA A 174 67.63 23.87 3.01
N ASN A 175 67.93 24.75 2.04
CA ASN A 175 68.87 25.89 2.23
C ASN A 175 69.10 26.72 0.95
N LYS A 176 69.57 27.97 1.17
CA LYS A 176 70.06 29.03 0.23
C LYS A 176 71.49 28.70 -0.33
N PRO A 177 72.25 29.59 -1.04
CA PRO A 177 72.01 30.99 -1.49
C PRO A 177 72.24 31.26 -3.00
N SER A 178 71.87 32.44 -3.54
CA SER A 178 72.77 33.61 -3.79
C SER A 178 72.08 34.65 -4.71
N ASN A 179 72.46 35.93 -4.88
CA ASN A 179 73.29 36.91 -4.13
C ASN A 179 73.02 38.35 -4.70
N GLN A 180 73.69 39.40 -4.18
CA GLN A 180 73.90 40.77 -4.73
C GLN A 180 72.72 41.78 -4.77
N THR A 181 72.87 43.11 -4.60
CA THR A 181 73.58 44.00 -3.62
C THR A 181 73.18 45.48 -3.88
N THR A 182 72.61 46.19 -2.87
CA THR A 182 72.89 47.60 -2.42
C THR A 182 72.67 48.85 -3.34
N PRO A 183 72.71 50.13 -2.83
CA PRO A 183 72.63 50.65 -1.44
C PRO A 183 71.72 51.91 -1.17
N LEU A 184 71.49 52.18 0.13
CA LEU A 184 71.32 53.46 0.89
C LEU A 184 70.51 54.69 0.35
N ALA A 185 69.53 55.14 1.15
CA ALA A 185 69.54 56.46 1.84
C ALA A 185 68.35 56.63 2.83
N ASN A 186 68.52 57.46 3.87
CA ASN A 186 67.55 57.96 4.87
C ASN A 186 67.95 59.44 5.16
N PRO A 187 67.22 60.33 5.88
CA PRO A 187 65.89 60.24 6.52
C PRO A 187 64.98 61.48 6.27
N GLN A 188 63.79 61.54 6.90
CA GLN A 188 63.33 62.62 7.83
C GLN A 188 61.79 62.75 7.97
N MET A 189 61.40 63.35 9.11
CA MET A 189 60.03 63.49 9.66
C MET A 189 59.05 64.31 8.80
N GLN A 190 57.75 64.06 9.02
CA GLN A 190 56.79 65.07 9.50
C GLN A 190 55.48 64.42 10.01
N GLY A 191 54.81 65.09 10.95
CA GLY A 191 53.75 64.48 11.77
C GLY A 191 52.37 64.41 11.11
N TYR A 192 51.53 63.51 11.62
CA TYR A 192 50.11 63.43 11.28
C TYR A 192 49.24 63.45 12.54
N THR A 193 48.24 64.33 12.53
CA THR A 193 47.15 64.38 13.51
C THR A 193 46.24 63.15 13.42
N PRO A 194 45.50 62.77 14.48
CA PRO A 194 44.55 61.67 14.42
C PRO A 194 43.36 62.04 13.53
N THR A 195 43.35 61.56 12.29
CA THR A 195 42.19 61.67 11.40
C THR A 195 41.02 60.92 12.01
N GLN A 196 39.89 61.60 12.25
CA GLN A 196 38.69 60.92 12.72
C GLN A 196 38.25 59.87 11.69
N GLN A 197 38.06 58.64 12.16
CA GLN A 197 37.54 57.54 11.36
C GLN A 197 36.07 57.80 11.02
N GLN A 198 35.84 58.47 9.89
CA GLN A 198 34.52 58.70 9.35
C GLN A 198 33.99 57.39 8.75
N THR A 199 33.35 56.57 9.58
CA THR A 199 32.75 55.30 9.16
C THR A 199 31.63 55.56 8.16
N SER A 200 31.83 55.18 6.90
CA SER A 200 30.86 55.49 5.85
C SER A 200 29.57 54.67 6.08
N PRO A 201 28.37 55.30 6.04
CA PRO A 201 27.10 54.57 6.20
C PRO A 201 26.92 53.45 5.15
N TRP A 202 27.54 53.63 3.98
CA TRP A 202 27.55 52.70 2.85
C TRP A 202 28.09 51.31 3.18
N LEU A 203 29.05 51.20 4.12
CA LEU A 203 29.57 49.91 4.58
C LEU A 203 28.48 49.07 5.29
N TYR A 204 27.55 49.77 5.97
CA TYR A 204 26.40 49.16 6.62
C TYR A 204 25.38 48.73 5.55
N VAL A 205 25.00 49.65 4.65
CA VAL A 205 24.04 49.42 3.55
C VAL A 205 24.39 48.17 2.72
N GLY A 206 25.66 48.02 2.34
CA GLY A 206 26.12 46.84 1.58
C GLY A 206 25.85 45.51 2.28
N ARG A 207 25.92 45.46 3.61
CA ARG A 207 25.66 44.22 4.38
C ARG A 207 24.17 43.89 4.48
N TYR A 208 23.28 44.90 4.52
CA TYR A 208 21.83 44.66 4.48
C TYR A 208 21.34 44.22 3.11
N VAL A 209 21.92 44.74 2.02
CA VAL A 209 21.57 44.30 0.65
C VAL A 209 21.82 42.79 0.49
N TRP A 210 22.97 42.27 0.93
CA TRP A 210 23.24 40.83 0.87
C TRP A 210 22.31 40.00 1.78
N LEU A 211 21.96 40.49 2.97
CA LEU A 211 20.97 39.82 3.82
C LEU A 211 19.57 39.79 3.20
N ILE A 212 19.13 40.90 2.58
CA ILE A 212 17.85 41.00 1.88
C ILE A 212 17.83 40.06 0.67
N LEU A 213 18.90 40.01 -0.12
CA LEU A 213 19.02 39.08 -1.25
C LEU A 213 19.03 37.60 -0.80
N LEU A 214 19.67 37.29 0.33
CA LEU A 214 19.67 35.95 0.91
C LEU A 214 18.26 35.57 1.42
N ILE A 215 17.56 36.47 2.11
CA ILE A 215 16.18 36.26 2.56
C ILE A 215 15.22 36.11 1.36
N ALA A 216 15.39 36.94 0.32
CA ALA A 216 14.61 36.84 -0.91
C ALA A 216 14.87 35.52 -1.65
N SER A 217 16.12 35.07 -1.72
CA SER A 217 16.49 33.75 -2.27
C SER A 217 15.85 32.62 -1.47
N ILE A 218 15.93 32.65 -0.14
CA ILE A 218 15.25 31.67 0.73
C ILE A 218 13.73 31.71 0.52
N LEU A 219 13.11 32.88 0.35
CA LEU A 219 11.68 33.01 0.07
C LEU A 219 11.31 32.42 -1.30
N VAL A 220 12.10 32.66 -2.35
CA VAL A 220 11.88 32.09 -3.70
C VAL A 220 12.04 30.57 -3.67
N VAL A 221 13.10 30.05 -3.04
CA VAL A 221 13.31 28.61 -2.86
C VAL A 221 12.19 28.01 -2.02
N ALA A 222 11.77 28.67 -0.94
CA ALA A 222 10.64 28.22 -0.13
C ALA A 222 9.36 28.16 -0.99
N VAL A 223 8.94 29.23 -1.66
CA VAL A 223 7.70 29.26 -2.45
C VAL A 223 7.70 28.21 -3.58
N THR A 224 8.84 27.97 -4.23
CA THR A 224 8.96 26.99 -5.32
C THR A 224 9.07 25.54 -4.86
N VAL A 225 9.83 25.27 -3.79
CA VAL A 225 10.07 23.91 -3.25
C VAL A 225 8.99 23.47 -2.24
N TRP A 226 8.27 24.40 -1.61
CA TRP A 226 7.19 24.14 -0.67
C TRP A 226 6.05 23.27 -1.24
N PRO A 227 5.46 23.51 -2.43
CA PRO A 227 4.41 22.63 -2.95
C PRO A 227 4.88 21.18 -3.12
N TYR A 228 6.13 20.97 -3.53
CA TYR A 228 6.72 19.64 -3.71
C TYR A 228 7.03 18.96 -2.36
N THR A 229 7.79 19.62 -1.48
CA THR A 229 8.15 19.07 -0.17
C THR A 229 6.92 18.90 0.72
N ARG A 230 5.91 19.78 0.63
CA ARG A 230 4.64 19.64 1.33
C ARG A 230 3.88 18.37 0.92
N ARG A 231 3.84 17.97 -0.36
CA ARG A 231 3.23 16.69 -0.79
C ARG A 231 3.95 15.50 -0.14
N VAL A 232 5.27 15.44 -0.23
CA VAL A 232 6.10 14.34 0.35
C VAL A 232 5.96 14.28 1.88
N LEU A 233 6.04 15.43 2.56
CA LEU A 233 5.82 15.53 4.00
C LEU A 233 4.39 15.17 4.39
N TYR A 234 3.38 15.54 3.59
CA TYR A 234 1.99 15.14 3.85
C TYR A 234 1.84 13.62 3.82
N HIS A 235 2.37 12.90 2.82
CA HIS A 235 2.24 11.45 2.78
C HIS A 235 2.83 10.75 4.03
N GLN A 236 3.95 11.23 4.57
CA GLN A 236 4.55 10.68 5.79
C GLN A 236 3.87 11.15 7.09
N ALA A 237 3.39 12.40 7.14
CA ALA A 237 2.71 13.00 8.30
C ALA A 237 1.21 12.65 8.37
N SER A 238 0.61 12.15 7.29
CA SER A 238 -0.80 11.82 7.12
C SER A 238 -1.36 10.96 8.28
N ARG A 239 -0.62 9.92 8.69
CA ARG A 239 -0.96 9.10 9.87
C ARG A 239 -0.96 9.88 11.18
N LEU A 240 0.01 10.78 11.38
CA LEU A 240 0.06 11.62 12.58
C LEU A 240 -1.11 12.61 12.60
N LEU A 241 -1.55 13.05 11.41
CA LEU A 241 -2.76 13.86 11.27
C LEU A 241 -4.02 13.08 11.69
N LEU A 242 -4.15 11.80 11.30
CA LEU A 242 -5.29 10.95 11.68
C LEU A 242 -5.43 10.85 13.20
N SER A 243 -4.38 10.37 13.87
CA SER A 243 -4.38 10.14 15.31
C SER A 243 -4.48 11.45 16.09
N TYR A 244 -3.89 12.55 15.60
CA TYR A 244 -4.10 13.90 16.15
C TYR A 244 -5.56 14.38 16.03
N VAL A 245 -6.20 14.21 14.87
CA VAL A 245 -7.60 14.62 14.64
C VAL A 245 -8.54 13.81 15.51
N LEU A 246 -8.36 12.49 15.61
CA LEU A 246 -9.14 11.63 16.49
C LEU A 246 -8.91 12.01 17.96
N ALA A 247 -7.66 12.13 18.42
CA ALA A 247 -7.33 12.49 19.81
C ALA A 247 -7.82 13.89 20.23
N LYS A 248 -7.95 14.83 19.29
CA LYS A 248 -8.48 16.18 19.52
C LYS A 248 -10.00 16.20 19.56
N ALA A 249 -10.66 15.36 18.76
CA ALA A 249 -12.10 15.37 18.60
C ALA A 249 -12.84 14.40 19.56
N LEU A 250 -12.22 13.29 19.95
CA LEU A 250 -12.80 12.26 20.82
C LEU A 250 -12.34 12.47 22.28
N PRO A 251 -13.25 12.63 23.25
CA PRO A 251 -12.88 12.85 24.65
C PRO A 251 -12.29 11.59 25.28
N LYS A 252 -11.09 11.72 25.88
CA LYS A 252 -10.35 10.63 26.52
C LYS A 252 -11.10 9.91 27.66
N SER A 253 -12.14 10.53 28.22
CA SER A 253 -13.02 9.92 29.22
C SER A 253 -13.96 8.85 28.66
N ALA A 254 -14.24 8.86 27.36
CA ALA A 254 -15.15 7.92 26.70
C ALA A 254 -14.52 7.12 25.56
N TYR A 255 -13.36 7.56 25.03
CA TYR A 255 -12.67 6.92 23.91
C TYR A 255 -11.19 6.72 24.24
N THR A 256 -10.70 5.50 24.06
CA THR A 256 -9.28 5.12 24.19
C THR A 256 -8.72 4.84 22.80
N LEU A 257 -7.77 5.66 22.35
CA LEU A 257 -7.01 5.42 21.12
C LEU A 257 -5.86 4.46 21.42
N THR A 258 -5.80 3.35 20.70
CA THR A 258 -4.75 2.33 20.85
C THR A 258 -3.50 2.67 20.04
N GLY A 259 -3.67 3.35 18.91
CA GLY A 259 -2.70 3.40 17.82
C GLY A 259 -2.66 2.08 17.03
N LYS A 260 -1.57 1.88 16.30
CA LYS A 260 -1.37 0.71 15.43
C LYS A 260 -1.48 -0.62 16.15
N VAL A 261 -2.19 -1.56 15.53
CA VAL A 261 -2.27 -2.98 15.90
C VAL A 261 -1.87 -3.81 14.69
N TYR A 262 -1.11 -4.89 14.91
CA TYR A 262 -0.67 -5.81 13.88
C TYR A 262 -1.38 -7.16 14.04
N PHE A 263 -1.64 -7.83 12.93
CA PHE A 263 -2.22 -9.17 12.87
C PHE A 263 -1.40 -10.03 11.91
N PHE A 264 -1.31 -11.33 12.19
CA PHE A 264 -0.69 -12.29 11.28
C PHE A 264 -1.78 -13.20 10.70
N ALA A 265 -1.95 -13.17 9.38
CA ALA A 265 -2.95 -13.92 8.64
C ALA A 265 -2.36 -14.31 7.28
N ASP A 266 -2.74 -15.47 6.74
CA ASP A 266 -2.34 -15.94 5.41
C ASP A 266 -0.81 -15.88 5.13
N GLY A 267 -0.01 -16.15 6.18
CA GLY A 267 1.45 -16.09 6.14
C GLY A 267 2.05 -14.67 6.07
N LYS A 268 1.22 -13.63 6.21
CA LYS A 268 1.59 -12.22 6.07
C LYS A 268 1.19 -11.41 7.29
N MET A 269 1.86 -10.28 7.47
CA MET A 269 1.57 -9.33 8.53
C MET A 269 0.71 -8.19 8.00
N HIS A 270 -0.47 -8.04 8.58
CA HIS A 270 -1.43 -6.98 8.27
C HIS A 270 -1.43 -5.94 9.40
N GLN A 271 -1.79 -4.70 9.05
CA GLN A 271 -1.80 -3.57 9.97
C GLN A 271 -3.19 -2.93 10.01
N ILE A 272 -3.65 -2.60 11.22
CA ILE A 272 -4.71 -1.64 11.49
C ILE A 272 -4.04 -0.33 11.90
N ASP A 273 -4.42 0.79 11.28
CA ASP A 273 -3.74 2.07 11.49
C ASP A 273 -4.06 2.71 12.85
N GLU A 274 -5.33 2.67 13.25
CA GLU A 274 -5.81 3.14 14.55
C GLU A 274 -7.01 2.29 15.00
N LEU A 275 -7.01 1.86 16.27
CA LEU A 275 -8.10 1.12 16.89
C LEU A 275 -8.63 1.91 18.08
N VAL A 276 -9.90 2.34 18.01
CA VAL A 276 -10.54 3.15 19.05
C VAL A 276 -11.47 2.26 19.87
N VAL A 277 -11.25 2.20 21.18
CA VAL A 277 -12.09 1.44 22.13
C VAL A 277 -12.95 2.41 22.92
N SER A 278 -14.27 2.19 22.93
CA SER A 278 -15.24 3.05 23.62
C SER A 278 -16.40 2.24 24.19
N LYS A 279 -17.08 2.77 25.20
CA LYS A 279 -18.33 2.20 25.72
C LYS A 279 -19.45 2.09 24.68
N PHE A 280 -19.37 2.88 23.60
CA PHE A 280 -20.34 2.87 22.50
C PHE A 280 -20.02 1.85 21.39
N GLY A 281 -18.81 1.28 21.38
CA GLY A 281 -18.32 0.44 20.27
C GLY A 281 -16.80 0.39 20.19
N ILE A 282 -16.30 -0.56 19.37
CA ILE A 282 -14.90 -0.69 18.99
C ILE A 282 -14.79 -0.31 17.51
N PHE A 283 -13.94 0.66 17.19
CA PHE A 283 -13.87 1.23 15.84
C PHE A 283 -12.50 0.98 15.20
N VAL A 284 -12.51 0.21 14.10
CA VAL A 284 -11.37 -0.03 13.23
C VAL A 284 -11.24 1.12 12.24
N VAL A 285 -10.19 1.92 12.35
CA VAL A 285 -9.95 3.05 11.45
C VAL A 285 -8.82 2.68 10.49
N GLN A 286 -9.16 2.55 9.21
CA GLN A 286 -8.20 2.29 8.13
C GLN A 286 -7.84 3.60 7.43
N TYR A 287 -6.56 3.92 7.31
CA TYR A 287 -6.13 5.04 6.47
C TYR A 287 -5.84 4.57 5.04
N GLN A 288 -6.31 5.31 4.03
CA GLN A 288 -6.00 5.04 2.64
C GLN A 288 -5.18 6.18 2.03
N ARG A 289 -4.07 5.84 1.36
CA ARG A 289 -3.06 6.82 0.88
C ARG A 289 -3.42 7.52 -0.44
N GLN A 290 -4.51 7.12 -1.07
CA GLN A 290 -4.86 7.55 -2.41
C GLN A 290 -5.34 9.01 -2.42
N ALA A 291 -5.10 9.70 -3.54
CA ALA A 291 -5.35 11.12 -3.71
C ALA A 291 -6.02 11.39 -5.07
N GLY A 292 -6.50 12.62 -5.29
CA GLY A 292 -7.14 13.01 -6.54
C GLY A 292 -8.60 12.54 -6.64
N ALA A 293 -9.09 12.31 -7.85
CA ALA A 293 -10.46 11.89 -8.07
C ALA A 293 -10.61 10.39 -7.79
N ILE A 294 -11.61 9.98 -7.01
CA ILE A 294 -11.86 8.55 -6.67
C ILE A 294 -13.26 8.13 -7.07
N TRP A 295 -13.35 6.99 -7.74
CA TRP A 295 -14.58 6.29 -8.08
C TRP A 295 -14.63 4.96 -7.32
N GLU A 296 -15.72 4.77 -6.60
CA GLU A 296 -16.10 3.51 -6.00
C GLU A 296 -16.69 2.58 -7.08
N ASP A 297 -16.54 1.28 -6.86
CA ASP A 297 -17.25 0.25 -7.60
C ASP A 297 -17.58 -0.88 -6.63
N ALA A 298 -18.79 -0.84 -6.05
CA ALA A 298 -19.29 -1.77 -5.04
C ALA A 298 -19.24 -3.25 -5.48
N HIS A 299 -19.20 -3.50 -6.79
CA HIS A 299 -19.20 -4.83 -7.39
C HIS A 299 -17.80 -5.29 -7.83
N SER A 300 -16.77 -4.48 -7.62
CA SER A 300 -15.39 -4.76 -8.01
C SER A 300 -14.47 -4.92 -6.79
N ASP A 301 -13.52 -5.83 -6.91
CA ASP A 301 -12.39 -5.95 -5.98
C ASP A 301 -11.40 -4.77 -6.13
N LEU A 302 -11.54 -3.94 -7.17
CA LEU A 302 -10.71 -2.78 -7.47
C LEU A 302 -11.54 -1.49 -7.55
N TRP A 303 -11.05 -0.42 -6.91
CA TRP A 303 -11.50 0.95 -7.09
C TRP A 303 -10.58 1.72 -8.06
N THR A 304 -11.07 2.86 -8.56
CA THR A 304 -10.30 3.70 -9.50
C THR A 304 -9.95 5.03 -8.85
N GLN A 305 -8.68 5.43 -8.93
CA GLN A 305 -8.24 6.81 -8.69
C GLN A 305 -7.82 7.47 -10.01
N SER A 306 -7.86 8.79 -10.06
CA SER A 306 -7.24 9.58 -11.13
C SER A 306 -6.51 10.79 -10.57
N ILE A 307 -5.27 10.95 -11.03
CA ILE A 307 -4.32 11.98 -10.63
C ILE A 307 -3.76 12.54 -11.94
N ASP A 308 -3.82 13.86 -12.12
CA ASP A 308 -3.32 14.56 -13.32
C ASP A 308 -3.80 13.91 -14.65
N ASP A 309 -5.12 13.60 -14.69
CA ASP A 309 -5.88 12.93 -15.77
C ASP A 309 -5.48 11.47 -16.10
N GLU A 310 -4.41 10.94 -15.52
CA GLU A 310 -4.09 9.51 -15.58
C GLU A 310 -4.98 8.69 -14.65
N ARG A 311 -5.28 7.43 -15.00
CA ARG A 311 -6.12 6.52 -14.19
C ARG A 311 -5.31 5.35 -13.63
N TYR A 312 -5.52 5.07 -12.35
CA TYR A 312 -4.87 3.98 -11.63
C TYR A 312 -5.93 3.18 -10.87
N TYR A 313 -5.71 1.86 -10.75
CA TYR A 313 -6.58 0.96 -10.00
C TYR A 313 -5.90 0.55 -8.69
N PHE A 314 -6.69 0.36 -7.64
CA PHE A 314 -6.21 -0.10 -6.34
C PHE A 314 -7.26 -0.98 -5.65
N ASP A 315 -6.83 -1.84 -4.73
CA ASP A 315 -7.71 -2.79 -4.04
C ASP A 315 -8.83 -2.08 -3.26
N ASN A 316 -10.03 -2.67 -3.30
CA ASN A 316 -11.22 -2.15 -2.63
C ASN A 316 -11.00 -2.09 -1.10
N PRO A 317 -10.91 -0.90 -0.49
CA PRO A 317 -10.56 -0.75 0.91
C PRO A 317 -11.68 -1.19 1.86
N MET A 318 -12.92 -1.35 1.37
CA MET A 318 -14.03 -1.90 2.16
C MET A 318 -13.85 -3.41 2.39
N THR A 319 -13.26 -4.12 1.43
CA THR A 319 -12.90 -5.53 1.57
C THR A 319 -11.80 -5.70 2.62
N GLU A 320 -10.76 -4.86 2.60
CA GLU A 320 -9.74 -4.84 3.66
C GLU A 320 -10.33 -4.49 5.03
N LEU A 321 -11.18 -3.46 5.10
CA LEU A 321 -11.80 -3.02 6.36
C LEU A 321 -12.63 -4.14 6.98
N SER A 322 -13.40 -4.88 6.17
CA SER A 322 -14.21 -6.03 6.59
C SER A 322 -13.35 -7.15 7.19
N GLN A 323 -12.19 -7.44 6.60
CA GLN A 323 -11.23 -8.42 7.13
C GLN A 323 -10.61 -7.94 8.46
N LYS A 324 -10.24 -6.66 8.54
CA LYS A 324 -9.67 -6.04 9.75
C LYS A 324 -10.67 -6.03 10.92
N ILE A 325 -11.94 -5.74 10.65
CA ILE A 325 -13.04 -5.88 11.61
C ILE A 325 -13.15 -7.34 12.08
N LYS A 326 -13.14 -8.32 11.17
CA LYS A 326 -13.20 -9.75 11.53
C LYS A 326 -12.05 -10.19 12.45
N TRP A 327 -10.82 -9.71 12.22
CA TRP A 327 -9.69 -10.01 13.11
C TRP A 327 -9.84 -9.38 14.50
N VAL A 328 -10.36 -8.16 14.59
CA VAL A 328 -10.63 -7.50 15.89
C VAL A 328 -11.75 -8.21 16.65
N LYS A 329 -12.83 -8.63 15.97
CA LYS A 329 -13.88 -9.46 16.55
C LYS A 329 -13.32 -10.75 17.15
N GLY A 330 -12.49 -11.47 16.40
CA GLY A 330 -11.85 -12.71 16.86
C GLY A 330 -10.80 -12.51 17.97
N LEU A 331 -10.14 -11.36 18.04
CA LEU A 331 -9.19 -11.02 19.13
C LEU A 331 -9.90 -10.74 20.46
N LEU A 332 -11.09 -10.14 20.41
CA LEU A 332 -11.82 -9.67 21.59
C LEU A 332 -12.94 -10.62 22.03
N ASP A 333 -13.23 -11.64 21.22
CA ASP A 333 -14.37 -12.56 21.37
C ASP A 333 -15.72 -11.81 21.37
N VAL A 334 -15.90 -10.92 20.39
CA VAL A 334 -17.09 -10.04 20.27
C VAL A 334 -17.66 -10.05 18.86
N GLU A 335 -18.94 -10.42 18.72
CA GLU A 335 -19.64 -10.46 17.43
C GLU A 335 -20.29 -9.14 16.99
N HIS A 336 -20.64 -8.24 17.92
CA HIS A 336 -21.43 -7.03 17.66
C HIS A 336 -20.70 -5.76 18.12
N HIS A 337 -21.09 -4.59 17.59
CA HIS A 337 -20.52 -3.28 17.98
C HIS A 337 -19.00 -3.16 17.76
N VAL A 338 -18.49 -3.92 16.77
CA VAL A 338 -17.16 -3.75 16.18
C VAL A 338 -17.38 -3.28 14.75
N ASP A 339 -17.21 -1.98 14.56
CA ASP A 339 -17.47 -1.26 13.32
C ASP A 339 -16.16 -0.63 12.80
N GLY A 340 -16.21 0.08 11.68
CA GLY A 340 -15.01 0.71 11.15
C GLY A 340 -15.24 1.69 10.01
N CYS A 341 -14.20 2.46 9.70
CA CYS A 341 -14.23 3.45 8.63
C CYS A 341 -12.93 3.49 7.83
N VAL A 342 -13.06 3.78 6.53
CA VAL A 342 -11.94 4.09 5.63
C VAL A 342 -11.78 5.61 5.60
N VAL A 343 -10.57 6.08 5.84
CA VAL A 343 -10.24 7.50 5.94
C VAL A 343 -9.27 7.90 4.83
N PHE A 344 -9.68 8.86 4.02
CA PHE A 344 -8.89 9.43 2.93
C PHE A 344 -8.30 10.80 3.29
N PRO A 345 -7.21 11.23 2.63
CA PRO A 345 -6.64 12.56 2.82
C PRO A 345 -7.50 13.65 2.15
N ASN A 346 -7.31 14.91 2.55
CA ASN A 346 -8.21 16.01 2.18
C ASN A 346 -8.12 16.46 0.70
N ASP A 347 -7.14 15.94 -0.05
CA ASP A 347 -6.91 16.12 -1.48
C ASP A 347 -7.61 15.06 -2.35
N VAL A 348 -8.54 14.29 -1.75
CA VAL A 348 -9.45 13.39 -2.45
C VAL A 348 -10.76 14.07 -2.82
N HIS A 349 -11.20 13.82 -4.05
CA HIS A 349 -12.49 14.20 -4.59
C HIS A 349 -13.27 12.95 -5.01
N PHE A 350 -14.23 12.54 -4.17
CA PHE A 350 -15.13 11.45 -4.51
C PHE A 350 -16.02 11.84 -5.70
N ARG A 351 -16.04 10.99 -6.74
CA ARG A 351 -16.78 11.21 -8.00
C ARG A 351 -18.03 10.33 -8.13
N THR A 352 -18.13 9.29 -7.32
CA THR A 352 -19.36 8.50 -7.10
C THR A 352 -19.88 8.79 -5.70
N GLU A 353 -21.09 8.31 -5.40
CA GLU A 353 -21.51 8.19 -4.00
C GLU A 353 -20.60 7.19 -3.28
N MET A 354 -20.36 7.42 -1.99
CA MET A 354 -19.44 6.63 -1.18
C MET A 354 -20.22 5.95 -0.05
N PRO A 355 -19.87 4.71 0.33
CA PRO A 355 -20.40 4.06 1.53
C PRO A 355 -20.23 4.94 2.77
N GLU A 356 -21.16 4.86 3.73
CA GLU A 356 -21.19 5.73 4.92
C GLU A 356 -19.91 5.63 5.78
N GLN A 357 -19.23 4.47 5.71
CA GLN A 357 -17.96 4.19 6.38
C GLN A 357 -16.77 4.90 5.71
N VAL A 358 -16.93 5.51 4.54
CA VAL A 358 -15.85 6.15 3.78
C VAL A 358 -15.90 7.66 4.01
N CYS A 359 -14.80 8.23 4.51
CA CYS A 359 -14.76 9.65 4.86
C CYS A 359 -13.39 10.29 4.65
N LEU A 360 -13.35 11.62 4.68
CA LEU A 360 -12.09 12.37 4.81
C LEU A 360 -11.69 12.47 6.29
N TYR A 361 -10.44 12.80 6.61
CA TYR A 361 -9.94 12.97 7.99
C TYR A 361 -10.88 13.69 8.96
N LYS A 362 -11.51 14.78 8.52
CA LYS A 362 -12.41 15.59 9.35
C LYS A 362 -13.76 14.90 9.64
N GLY A 363 -14.13 13.90 8.84
CA GLY A 363 -15.35 13.12 8.98
C GLY A 363 -15.22 11.93 9.94
N ALA A 364 -14.04 11.31 10.04
CA ALA A 364 -13.83 10.11 10.87
C ALA A 364 -14.28 10.27 12.35
N PRO A 365 -13.99 11.38 13.06
CA PRO A 365 -14.51 11.57 14.42
C PRO A 365 -16.03 11.77 14.48
N ASN A 366 -16.65 12.25 13.41
CA ASN A 366 -18.11 12.44 13.35
C ASN A 366 -18.81 11.09 13.13
N TYR A 367 -18.27 10.24 12.25
CA TYR A 367 -18.72 8.87 12.06
C TYR A 367 -18.70 8.09 13.39
N ILE A 368 -17.56 8.09 14.09
CA ILE A 368 -17.41 7.41 15.39
C ILE A 368 -18.39 7.95 16.46
N LYS A 369 -18.77 9.24 16.39
CA LYS A 369 -19.72 9.87 17.33
C LYS A 369 -21.20 9.63 17.00
N GLN A 370 -21.54 9.08 15.83
CA GLN A 370 -22.91 8.67 15.53
C GLN A 370 -23.33 7.51 16.45
N PHE A 371 -22.38 6.67 16.86
CA PHE A 371 -22.54 5.63 17.86
C PHE A 371 -22.54 6.26 19.26
N ASN A 372 -23.72 6.42 19.84
CA ASN A 372 -23.95 7.12 21.12
C ASN A 372 -24.68 6.28 22.19
N THR A 373 -25.12 5.07 21.86
CA THR A 373 -25.74 4.11 22.79
C THR A 373 -24.67 3.23 23.42
N GLU A 374 -24.67 3.10 24.74
CA GLU A 374 -23.69 2.29 25.47
C GLU A 374 -23.92 0.79 25.23
N GLN A 375 -22.88 0.08 24.79
CA GLN A 375 -22.90 -1.35 24.46
C GLN A 375 -21.99 -2.19 25.37
N PHE A 376 -20.98 -1.55 25.98
CA PHE A 376 -19.96 -2.23 26.78
C PHE A 376 -19.83 -1.62 28.18
N THR A 377 -19.81 -2.49 29.19
CA THR A 377 -19.53 -2.14 30.59
C THR A 377 -18.07 -1.73 30.78
N SER A 378 -17.77 -1.01 31.87
CA SER A 378 -16.39 -0.64 32.23
C SER A 378 -15.47 -1.86 32.34
N LEU A 379 -15.94 -2.96 32.93
CA LEU A 379 -15.20 -4.21 33.06
C LEU A 379 -14.82 -4.79 31.69
N GLN A 380 -15.77 -4.87 30.75
CA GLN A 380 -15.49 -5.34 29.38
C GLN A 380 -14.48 -4.43 28.68
N LEU A 381 -14.60 -3.11 28.82
CA LEU A 381 -13.66 -2.17 28.22
C LEU A 381 -12.23 -2.33 28.76
N ASP A 382 -12.07 -2.60 30.05
CA ASP A 382 -10.76 -2.82 30.65
C ASP A 382 -10.18 -4.19 30.26
N MET A 383 -11.02 -5.23 30.14
CA MET A 383 -10.62 -6.51 29.53
C MET A 383 -10.13 -6.33 28.08
N PHE A 384 -10.89 -5.63 27.23
CA PHE A 384 -10.51 -5.37 25.84
C PHE A 384 -9.18 -4.59 25.75
N LYS A 385 -9.00 -3.54 26.57
CA LYS A 385 -7.73 -2.77 26.62
C LYS A 385 -6.54 -3.66 26.96
N GLU A 386 -6.66 -4.54 27.95
CA GLU A 386 -5.57 -5.43 28.33
C GLU A 386 -5.32 -6.54 27.29
N GLN A 387 -6.35 -7.15 26.70
CA GLN A 387 -6.21 -8.09 25.57
C GLN A 387 -5.45 -7.46 24.40
N ILE A 388 -5.87 -6.27 23.97
CA ILE A 388 -5.21 -5.51 22.89
C ILE A 388 -3.76 -5.18 23.24
N LYS A 389 -3.50 -4.79 24.49
CA LYS A 389 -2.16 -4.45 24.99
C LYS A 389 -1.23 -5.67 25.08
N LEU A 390 -1.75 -6.85 25.41
CA LEU A 390 -1.01 -8.11 25.37
C LEU A 390 -0.70 -8.50 23.92
N HIS A 391 -1.71 -8.60 23.06
CA HIS A 391 -1.55 -8.93 21.63
C HIS A 391 -0.53 -8.04 20.91
N ARG A 392 -0.52 -6.73 21.22
CA ARG A 392 0.49 -5.79 20.67
C ARG A 392 1.91 -6.08 21.15
N LYS A 393 2.10 -6.52 22.41
CA LYS A 393 3.42 -6.94 22.90
C LYS A 393 3.88 -8.19 22.16
N ASP A 394 3.00 -9.19 22.04
CA ASP A 394 3.32 -10.48 21.42
C ASP A 394 3.66 -10.30 19.93
N MET A 395 2.87 -9.50 19.20
CA MET A 395 3.16 -9.13 17.81
C MET A 395 4.44 -8.30 17.67
N SER A 396 4.77 -7.42 18.64
CA SER A 396 6.05 -6.68 18.62
C SER A 396 7.26 -7.58 18.88
N LEU A 397 7.11 -8.65 19.67
CA LEU A 397 8.13 -9.67 19.88
C LEU A 397 8.32 -10.50 18.61
N ALA A 398 7.22 -10.97 18.00
CA ALA A 398 7.23 -11.71 16.74
C ALA A 398 7.87 -10.90 15.60
N GLN A 399 7.59 -9.60 15.50
CA GLN A 399 8.25 -8.67 14.58
C GLN A 399 9.78 -8.67 14.74
N ARG A 400 10.25 -8.54 16.00
CA ARG A 400 11.69 -8.49 16.30
C ARG A 400 12.39 -9.82 16.02
N ILE A 401 11.75 -10.95 16.38
CA ILE A 401 12.28 -12.29 16.09
C ILE A 401 12.33 -12.52 14.57
N GLY A 402 11.27 -12.21 13.84
CA GLY A 402 11.23 -12.34 12.37
C GLY A 402 12.32 -11.53 11.68
N GLN A 403 12.54 -10.28 12.10
CA GLN A 403 13.61 -9.43 11.56
C GLN A 403 15.00 -10.02 11.79
N LEU A 404 15.27 -10.57 12.98
CA LEU A 404 16.53 -11.23 13.31
C LEU A 404 16.76 -12.51 12.48
N VAL A 405 15.71 -13.30 12.22
CA VAL A 405 15.81 -14.49 11.36
C VAL A 405 16.07 -14.12 9.90
N THR A 406 15.50 -13.03 9.39
CA THR A 406 15.78 -12.52 8.04
C THR A 406 17.13 -11.81 7.88
N GLN A 407 17.90 -11.66 8.97
CA GLN A 407 19.23 -11.04 8.98
C GLN A 407 20.31 -11.99 9.54
N GLY A 408 20.03 -13.31 9.54
CA GLY A 408 21.06 -14.35 9.68
C GLY A 408 22.02 -14.38 8.49
N PRO A 409 23.23 -14.94 8.67
CA PRO A 409 24.44 -14.61 7.89
C PRO A 409 24.39 -14.97 6.40
#